data_AF-A0A2K8K9C6-F1
#
_entry.id   AF-A0A2K8K9C6-F1
#
_cell.length_a   1.000
_cell.length_b   1.000
_cell.length_c   1.000
_cell.angle_alpha   90.00
_cell.angle_beta   90.00
_cell.angle_gamma   90.00
#
_symmetry.space_group_name_H-M   'P 1'
#
loop_
_entity.id
_entity.type
_entity.pdbx_description
1 polymer ?
#
loop_
_entity_poly.entity_id
_entity_poly.type
_entity_poly.pdbx_seq_one_letter_code
_entity_poly.pdbx_strand_id
1 'polypeptide(L)'
;MTTPAILPSRNPDHGFFGTLTTCPERDRRSVEVWVLAATLIAKAVRATTEEDMIGIRDFLDSRMGRHFADDVVGNMVGCKIDSETAIKSAIRRWQDWRISRQTERDEGIPEGLPYLTGWVQHFAIAASMAESD
;
A
#
# COMPACT_ATOMS: atom_id res chain seq x y z
N MET A 1 18.55 13.27 7.81
CA MET A 1 17.24 12.61 7.91
C MET A 1 17.46 11.14 7.61
N THR A 2 17.22 10.27 8.58
CA THR A 2 17.36 8.82 8.43
C THR A 2 16.19 8.30 7.60
N THR A 3 16.44 7.47 6.59
CA THR A 3 15.36 6.81 5.85
C THR A 3 14.63 5.87 6.81
N PRO A 4 13.30 6.02 7.01
CA PRO A 4 12.53 5.13 7.88
C PRO A 4 12.67 3.67 7.45
N ALA A 5 12.73 2.75 8.43
CA ALA A 5 12.92 1.33 8.15
C ALA A 5 11.67 0.72 7.48
N ILE A 6 11.88 -0.15 6.48
CA ILE A 6 10.79 -0.92 5.87
C ILE A 6 10.38 -2.04 6.84
N LEU A 7 9.12 -2.02 7.26
CA LEU A 7 8.58 -3.02 8.18
C LEU A 7 8.16 -4.29 7.42
N PRO A 8 8.39 -5.50 7.96
CA PRO A 8 7.90 -6.74 7.36
C PRO A 8 6.36 -6.83 7.51
N SER A 9 5.73 -7.59 6.61
CA SER A 9 4.31 -7.94 6.71
C SER A 9 4.03 -8.68 8.03
N ARG A 10 2.90 -8.34 8.66
CA ARG A 10 2.32 -9.06 9.80
C ARG A 10 1.20 -10.01 9.38
N ASN A 11 0.81 -9.99 8.10
CA ASN A 11 -0.28 -10.79 7.54
C ASN A 11 0.13 -11.47 6.21
N PRO A 12 1.14 -12.37 6.23
CA PRO A 12 1.75 -12.89 5.01
C PRO A 12 0.81 -13.75 4.16
N ASP A 13 -0.26 -14.30 4.73
CA ASP A 13 -1.21 -15.14 4.01
C ASP A 13 -2.33 -14.34 3.32
N HIS A 14 -2.43 -13.03 3.60
CA HIS A 14 -3.47 -12.14 3.08
C HIS A 14 -2.89 -10.79 2.61
N GLY A 15 -3.78 -9.83 2.32
CA GLY A 15 -3.39 -8.50 1.86
C GLY A 15 -2.57 -8.53 0.57
N PHE A 16 -1.64 -7.59 0.46
CA PHE A 16 -0.73 -7.47 -0.67
C PHE A 16 0.25 -8.65 -0.75
N PHE A 17 0.82 -9.07 0.39
CA PHE A 17 1.83 -10.12 0.42
C PHE A 17 1.27 -11.46 -0.03
N GLY A 18 0.11 -11.86 0.51
CA GLY A 18 -0.55 -13.11 0.13
C GLY A 18 -0.95 -13.12 -1.35
N THR A 19 -1.54 -12.02 -1.84
CA THR A 19 -1.96 -11.89 -3.25
C THR A 19 -0.78 -11.96 -4.21
N LEU A 20 0.34 -11.31 -3.88
CA LEU A 20 1.53 -11.43 -4.73
C LEU A 20 2.16 -12.81 -4.63
N THR A 21 2.13 -13.47 -3.47
CA THR A 21 2.70 -14.81 -3.28
C THR A 21 2.06 -15.84 -4.20
N THR A 22 0.80 -15.66 -4.55
CA THR A 22 0.09 -16.53 -5.50
C THR A 22 0.21 -16.11 -6.96
N CYS A 23 0.86 -14.97 -7.27
CA CYS A 23 1.04 -14.48 -8.64
C CYS A 23 2.27 -15.14 -9.31
N PRO A 24 2.08 -15.94 -10.38
CA PRO A 24 3.17 -16.59 -11.09
C PRO A 24 4.00 -15.64 -11.98
N GLU A 25 3.44 -14.49 -12.38
CA GLU A 25 4.12 -13.51 -13.27
C GLU A 25 5.17 -12.66 -12.58
N ARG A 26 5.28 -12.76 -11.25
CA ARG A 26 6.21 -11.98 -10.45
C ARG A 26 7.66 -12.36 -10.77
N ASP A 27 8.47 -11.36 -11.08
CA ASP A 27 9.87 -11.49 -11.51
C ASP A 27 10.90 -11.68 -10.36
N ARG A 28 10.46 -11.62 -9.10
CA ARG A 28 11.33 -11.68 -7.91
C ARG A 28 10.61 -12.29 -6.70
N ARG A 29 11.27 -12.47 -5.55
CA ARG A 29 10.63 -13.11 -4.37
C ARG A 29 9.55 -12.20 -3.74
N SER A 30 8.52 -12.78 -3.10
CA SER A 30 7.45 -12.00 -2.45
C SER A 30 7.99 -10.93 -1.50
N VAL A 31 9.01 -11.27 -0.70
CA VAL A 31 9.67 -10.34 0.24
C VAL A 31 10.34 -9.18 -0.50
N GLU A 32 10.94 -9.41 -1.66
CA GLU A 32 11.58 -8.36 -2.45
C GLU A 32 10.54 -7.42 -3.07
N VAL A 33 9.39 -7.95 -3.50
CA VAL A 33 8.28 -7.12 -4.00
C VAL A 33 7.59 -6.36 -2.89
N TRP A 34 7.46 -6.95 -1.69
CA TRP A 34 6.99 -6.25 -0.50
C TRP A 34 7.86 -5.03 -0.19
N VAL A 35 9.18 -5.23 -0.10
CA VAL A 35 10.13 -4.14 0.18
C VAL A 35 10.04 -3.05 -0.89
N LEU A 36 9.92 -3.46 -2.16
CA LEU A 36 9.77 -2.55 -3.28
C LEU A 36 8.49 -1.72 -3.19
N ALA A 37 7.35 -2.38 -2.92
CA ALA A 37 6.05 -1.72 -2.79
C ALA A 37 6.05 -0.71 -1.64
N ALA A 38 6.50 -1.13 -0.45
CA ALA A 38 6.60 -0.25 0.71
C ALA A 38 7.49 0.97 0.43
N THR A 39 8.64 0.78 -0.23
CA THR A 39 9.57 1.87 -0.59
C THR A 39 8.94 2.85 -1.58
N LEU A 40 8.28 2.34 -2.62
CA LEU A 40 7.66 3.18 -3.65
C LEU A 40 6.44 3.92 -3.11
N ILE A 41 5.63 3.29 -2.25
CA ILE A 41 4.50 3.93 -1.57
C ILE A 41 5.02 5.02 -0.63
N ALA A 42 6.03 4.74 0.20
CA ALA A 42 6.64 5.72 1.11
C ALA A 42 7.07 6.98 0.36
N LYS A 43 7.72 6.82 -0.81
CA LYS A 43 8.08 7.94 -1.67
C LYS A 43 6.86 8.67 -2.22
N ALA A 44 5.82 7.94 -2.66
CA ALA A 44 4.64 8.52 -3.27
C ALA A 44 3.77 9.33 -2.28
N VAL A 45 3.68 8.89 -1.03
CA VAL A 45 2.92 9.57 0.04
C VAL A 45 3.77 10.54 0.86
N ARG A 46 5.08 10.63 0.57
CA ARG A 46 6.07 11.45 1.30
C ARG A 46 6.17 11.07 2.78
N ALA A 47 6.18 9.76 3.06
CA ALA A 47 6.39 9.23 4.39
C ALA A 47 7.77 9.65 4.95
N THR A 48 7.79 10.13 6.18
CA THR A 48 8.99 10.60 6.87
C THR A 48 9.12 10.10 8.30
N THR A 49 8.05 9.55 8.89
CA THR A 49 8.05 9.09 10.28
C THR A 49 7.91 7.56 10.39
N GLU A 50 8.07 7.02 11.60
CA GLU A 50 7.84 5.60 11.86
C GLU A 50 6.36 5.24 11.78
N GLU A 51 5.47 6.12 12.21
CA GLU A 51 4.02 5.98 12.10
C GLU A 51 3.57 5.91 10.64
N ASP A 52 4.19 6.69 9.75
CA ASP A 52 3.94 6.58 8.32
C ASP A 52 4.31 5.17 7.80
N MET A 53 5.43 4.61 8.27
CA MET A 53 5.84 3.26 7.85
C MET A 53 4.95 2.16 8.42
N ILE A 54 4.43 2.36 9.64
CA ILE A 54 3.39 1.51 10.22
C ILE A 54 2.12 1.57 9.37
N GLY A 55 1.66 2.77 9.01
CA GLY A 55 0.52 2.96 8.12
C GLY A 55 0.67 2.29 6.76
N ILE A 56 1.88 2.32 6.18
CA ILE A 56 2.18 1.61 4.92
C ILE A 56 2.10 0.10 5.09
N ARG A 57 2.70 -0.47 6.14
CA ARG A 57 2.62 -1.90 6.43
C ARG A 57 1.16 -2.32 6.60
N ASP A 58 0.42 -1.61 7.45
CA ASP A 58 -0.94 -1.96 7.81
C ASP A 58 -1.90 -1.77 6.62
N PHE A 59 -1.68 -0.75 5.79
CA PHE A 59 -2.34 -0.61 4.49
C PHE A 59 -2.09 -1.84 3.60
N LEU A 60 -0.83 -2.24 3.41
CA LEU A 60 -0.49 -3.38 2.56
C LEU A 60 -1.03 -4.70 3.11
N ASP A 61 -1.10 -4.87 4.43
CA ASP A 61 -1.67 -6.07 5.09
C ASP A 61 -3.20 -6.09 5.12
N SER A 62 -3.86 -4.99 4.76
CA SER A 62 -5.32 -4.84 4.82
C SER A 62 -6.07 -5.38 3.60
N ARG A 63 -7.41 -5.34 3.66
CA ARG A 63 -8.30 -5.54 2.50
C ARG A 63 -7.99 -4.57 1.36
N MET A 64 -7.65 -3.32 1.67
CA MET A 64 -7.28 -2.33 0.66
C MET A 64 -5.93 -2.67 0.02
N GLY A 65 -4.98 -3.21 0.78
CA GLY A 65 -3.72 -3.76 0.27
C GLY A 65 -3.93 -4.92 -0.72
N ARG A 66 -4.94 -5.78 -0.47
CA ARG A 66 -5.36 -6.81 -1.44
C ARG A 66 -5.89 -6.19 -2.73
N HIS A 67 -6.77 -5.19 -2.66
CA HIS A 67 -7.26 -4.50 -3.87
C HIS A 67 -6.13 -3.80 -4.64
N PHE A 68 -5.17 -3.21 -3.93
CA PHE A 68 -3.98 -2.64 -4.56
C PHE A 68 -3.15 -3.73 -5.26
N ALA A 69 -3.00 -4.91 -4.63
CA ALA A 69 -2.32 -6.04 -5.24
C ALA A 69 -3.04 -6.59 -6.47
N ASP A 70 -4.37 -6.70 -6.43
CA ASP A 70 -5.18 -7.11 -7.59
C ASP A 70 -4.89 -6.20 -8.80
N ASP A 71 -4.77 -4.89 -8.59
CA ASP A 71 -4.39 -3.89 -9.60
C ASP A 71 -2.95 -4.07 -10.12
N VAL A 72 -2.00 -4.39 -9.23
CA VAL A 72 -0.59 -4.68 -9.61
C VAL A 72 -0.50 -5.97 -10.42
N VAL A 73 -1.16 -7.04 -9.99
CA VAL A 73 -1.23 -8.32 -10.71
C VAL A 73 -1.89 -8.14 -12.07
N GLY A 74 -3.00 -7.40 -12.13
CA GLY A 74 -3.67 -7.07 -13.39
C GLY A 74 -2.75 -6.35 -14.38
N ASN A 75 -1.94 -5.40 -13.90
CA ASN A 75 -0.95 -4.72 -14.72
C ASN A 75 0.16 -5.68 -15.22
N MET A 76 0.68 -6.58 -14.37
CA MET A 76 1.70 -7.57 -14.77
C MET A 76 1.18 -8.52 -15.83
N VAL A 77 0.00 -9.12 -15.61
CA VAL A 77 -0.62 -10.09 -16.53
C VAL A 77 -1.03 -9.43 -17.85
N GLY A 78 -1.70 -8.27 -17.78
CA GLY A 78 -2.26 -7.59 -18.95
C GLY A 78 -1.21 -6.91 -19.84
N CYS A 79 -0.14 -6.38 -19.24
CA CYS A 79 0.88 -5.60 -19.97
C CYS A 79 2.21 -6.33 -20.12
N LYS A 80 2.41 -7.50 -19.48
CA LYS A 80 3.67 -8.26 -19.45
C LYS A 80 4.86 -7.42 -19.00
N ILE A 81 4.67 -6.66 -17.92
CA ILE A 81 5.68 -5.78 -17.32
C ILE A 81 6.17 -6.35 -15.99
N ASP A 82 7.36 -5.91 -15.56
CA ASP A 82 7.95 -6.32 -14.27
C ASP A 82 7.17 -5.78 -13.05
N SER A 83 7.45 -6.37 -11.87
CA SER A 83 6.78 -6.00 -10.62
C SER A 83 6.95 -4.52 -10.29
N GLU A 84 8.11 -3.93 -10.56
CA GLU A 84 8.40 -2.54 -10.25
C GLU A 84 7.53 -1.58 -11.06
N THR A 85 7.46 -1.82 -12.37
CA THR A 85 6.67 -1.02 -13.31
C THR A 85 5.19 -1.18 -13.05
N ALA A 86 4.74 -2.39 -12.70
CA ALA A 86 3.35 -2.66 -12.30
C ALA A 86 2.96 -1.92 -11.01
N ILE A 87 3.83 -1.94 -9.99
CA ILE A 87 3.63 -1.18 -8.74
C ILE A 87 3.58 0.31 -9.01
N LYS A 88 4.53 0.87 -9.76
CA LYS A 88 4.53 2.31 -10.10
C LYS A 88 3.24 2.72 -10.83
N SER A 89 2.76 1.87 -11.73
CA SER A 89 1.52 2.09 -12.47
C SER A 89 0.29 2.09 -11.56
N ALA A 90 0.20 1.13 -10.63
CA ALA A 90 -0.86 1.08 -9.63
C ALA A 90 -0.81 2.29 -8.67
N ILE A 91 0.37 2.65 -8.16
CA ILE A 91 0.57 3.84 -7.32
C ILE A 91 0.07 5.10 -8.02
N ARG A 92 0.46 5.31 -9.28
CA ARG A 92 0.02 6.48 -10.06
C ARG A 92 -1.50 6.52 -10.15
N ARG A 93 -2.12 5.40 -10.53
CA ARG A 93 -3.59 5.29 -10.64
C ARG A 93 -4.28 5.63 -9.32
N TRP A 94 -3.78 5.07 -8.21
CA TRP A 94 -4.36 5.31 -6.89
C TRP A 94 -4.10 6.73 -6.37
N GLN A 95 -3.02 7.38 -6.80
CA GLN A 95 -2.79 8.80 -6.50
C GLN A 95 -3.64 9.74 -7.38
N ASP A 96 -4.08 9.30 -8.56
CA ASP A 96 -4.98 10.06 -9.43
C ASP A 96 -6.43 9.98 -8.95
N TRP A 97 -6.82 8.88 -8.30
CA TRP A 97 -8.13 8.76 -7.64
C TRP A 97 -8.26 9.65 -6.41
N ARG A 98 -9.51 9.92 -6.03
CA ARG A 98 -9.85 10.79 -4.90
C ARG A 98 -10.75 10.05 -3.92
N ILE A 99 -10.51 10.26 -2.63
CA ILE A 99 -11.41 9.81 -1.57
C ILE A 99 -12.76 10.49 -1.80
N SER A 100 -13.81 9.67 -1.86
CA SER A 100 -15.18 10.14 -2.07
C SER A 100 -15.83 10.55 -0.75
N ARG A 101 -16.88 11.37 -0.83
CA ARG A 101 -17.74 11.66 0.33
C ARG A 101 -18.29 10.41 1.03
N GLN A 102 -18.53 9.33 0.30
CA GLN A 102 -19.00 8.08 0.91
C GLN A 102 -17.90 7.46 1.77
N THR A 103 -16.68 7.40 1.25
CA THR A 103 -15.51 6.89 1.98
C THR A 103 -15.20 7.72 3.21
N GLU A 104 -15.35 9.05 3.13
CA GLU A 104 -15.20 9.93 4.30
C GLU A 104 -16.20 9.59 5.41
N ARG A 105 -17.46 9.35 5.05
CA ARG A 105 -18.50 9.01 6.03
C ARG A 105 -18.30 7.65 6.67
N ASP A 106 -17.85 6.67 5.89
CA ASP A 106 -17.73 5.28 6.34
C ASP A 106 -16.43 5.04 7.13
N GLU A 107 -15.34 5.68 6.71
CA GLU A 107 -13.97 5.37 7.17
C GLU A 107 -13.31 6.57 7.88
N GLY A 108 -13.92 7.75 7.86
CA GLY A 108 -13.37 8.97 8.45
C GLY A 108 -12.20 9.59 7.67
N ILE A 109 -11.95 9.13 6.44
CA ILE A 109 -10.85 9.62 5.60
C ILE A 109 -11.29 10.91 4.87
N PRO A 110 -10.58 12.04 4.99
CA PRO A 110 -11.03 13.30 4.39
C PRO A 110 -11.30 13.22 2.87
N GLU A 111 -12.45 13.75 2.44
CA GLU A 111 -12.82 13.82 1.02
C GLU A 111 -11.78 14.61 0.20
N GLY A 112 -11.55 14.17 -1.05
CA GLY A 112 -10.69 14.88 -1.99
C GLY A 112 -9.20 14.62 -1.82
N LEU A 113 -8.77 13.87 -0.79
CA LEU A 113 -7.41 13.37 -0.72
C LEU A 113 -7.12 12.37 -1.85
N PRO A 114 -5.87 12.29 -2.33
CA PRO A 114 -5.44 11.17 -3.16
C PRO A 114 -5.73 9.84 -2.46
N TYR A 115 -6.28 8.88 -3.20
CA TYR A 115 -6.84 7.65 -2.62
C TYR A 115 -5.78 6.84 -1.87
N LEU A 116 -4.60 6.65 -2.46
CA LEU A 116 -3.47 5.97 -1.78
C LEU A 116 -3.04 6.70 -0.51
N THR A 117 -2.83 8.01 -0.59
CA THR A 117 -2.42 8.83 0.57
C THR A 117 -3.46 8.76 1.69
N GLY A 118 -4.75 8.88 1.38
CA GLY A 118 -5.82 8.83 2.37
C GLY A 118 -5.85 7.51 3.14
N TRP A 119 -5.75 6.37 2.44
CA TRP A 119 -5.72 5.06 3.09
C TRP A 119 -4.47 4.85 3.94
N VAL A 120 -3.28 5.19 3.45
CA VAL A 120 -2.04 5.04 4.23
C VAL A 120 -2.09 5.88 5.50
N GLN A 121 -2.55 7.13 5.42
CA GLN A 121 -2.70 8.01 6.59
C GLN A 121 -3.76 7.51 7.57
N HIS A 122 -4.87 6.97 7.08
CA HIS A 122 -5.90 6.35 7.92
C HIS A 122 -5.30 5.24 8.80
N PHE A 123 -4.52 4.33 8.20
CA PHE A 123 -3.87 3.24 8.95
C PHE A 123 -2.79 3.74 9.92
N ALA A 124 -2.03 4.79 9.55
CA ALA A 124 -1.07 5.41 10.47
C ALA A 124 -1.76 5.97 11.72
N ILE A 125 -2.89 6.67 11.54
CA ILE A 125 -3.69 7.22 12.66
C ILE A 125 -4.29 6.09 13.50
N ALA A 126 -4.89 5.08 12.87
CA ALA A 126 -5.47 3.93 13.57
C ALA A 126 -4.44 3.21 14.45
N ALA A 127 -3.22 3.02 13.96
CA ALA A 127 -2.13 2.41 14.72
C ALA A 127 -1.73 3.27 15.94
N SER A 128 -1.59 4.60 15.76
CA SER A 128 -1.23 5.50 16.86
C SER A 128 -2.27 5.50 18.00
N MET A 129 -3.57 5.36 17.66
CA MET A 129 -4.64 5.27 18.65
C MET A 129 -4.63 3.94 19.40
N ALA A 130 -4.28 2.83 18.73
CA ALA A 130 -4.20 1.51 19.35
C ALA A 130 -3.02 1.36 20.33
N GLU A 131 -1.96 2.17 20.19
CA GLU A 131 -0.83 2.20 21.13
C GLU A 131 -1.08 3.05 22.39
N SER A 132 -2.15 3.84 22.39
CA SER A 132 -2.49 4.77 23.48
C SER A 132 -3.50 4.21 24.50
N ASP A 133 -3.96 2.97 24.31
CA ASP A 133 -4.92 2.23 25.15
C ASP A 133 -4.21 1.08 25.91
#